data_AF-A0A3M1QSD9-F1
#
_entry.id   AF-A0A3M1QSD9-F1
#
_cell.length_a   1.000
_cell.length_b   1.000
_cell.length_c   1.000
_cell.angle_alpha   90.00
_cell.angle_beta   90.00
_cell.angle_gamma   90.00
#
_symmetry.space_group_name_H-M   'P 1'
#
loop_
_entity.id
_entity.type
_entity.pdbx_description
1 polymer ?
#
loop_
_entity_poly.entity_id
_entity_poly.type
_entity_poly.pdbx_seq_one_letter_code
_entity_poly.pdbx_strand_id
1 'polypeptide(L)' 'MVRPLLCLLALLTLPAPARAANPVVELTTTAGTIAVELYPDKAPKTVENFLAYVDSGFYDG' A
#
# COMPACT_ATOMS: atom_id res chain seq x y z
N MET A 1 22.07 31.18 25.62
CA MET A 1 20.73 30.57 25.82
C MET A 1 20.01 30.19 24.51
N VAL A 2 20.68 30.18 23.34
CA VAL A 2 20.06 29.87 22.03
C VAL A 2 20.22 28.42 21.55
N ARG A 3 21.15 27.65 22.13
CA ARG A 3 21.38 26.23 21.80
C ARG A 3 20.19 25.28 22.06
N PRO A 4 19.40 25.39 23.15
CA PRO A 4 18.27 24.48 23.34
C PRO A 4 17.09 24.82 22.41
N LEU A 5 17.00 26.07 21.96
CA LEU A 5 15.95 26.55 21.05
C LEU A 5 16.17 26.05 19.61
N LEU A 6 17.42 25.85 19.21
CA LEU A 6 17.77 25.33 17.88
C LEU A 6 17.45 23.82 17.72
N CYS A 7 17.52 23.04 18.79
CA CYS A 7 17.16 21.60 18.78
C CYS A 7 15.65 21.37 18.73
N LEU A 8 14.84 22.26 19.33
CA LEU A 8 13.37 22.15 19.33
C LEU A 8 12.77 22.46 17.95
N LEU A 9 13.42 23.34 17.16
CA LEU A 9 13.00 23.65 15.80
C LEU A 9 13.30 22.50 14.81
N ALA A 10 14.33 21.70 15.06
CA ALA A 10 14.72 20.56 14.22
C ALA A 10 13.78 19.35 14.34
N LEU A 11 12.98 19.26 15.40
CA LEU A 11 12.03 18.16 15.61
C LEU A 11 10.70 18.35 14.85
N LEU A 12 10.40 19.58 14.40
CA LEU A 12 9.13 19.93 13.74
C LEU A 12 9.12 19.61 12.23
N THR A 13 10.27 19.27 11.64
CA THR A 13 10.40 19.00 10.20
C THR A 13 10.43 17.52 9.83
N LEU A 14 10.18 16.61 10.79
CA LEU A 14 10.10 15.18 10.50
C LEU A 14 8.86 14.90 9.64
N PRO A 15 9.00 14.36 8.42
CA PRO A 15 7.86 13.96 7.62
C PRO A 15 7.09 12.86 8.36
N ALA A 16 5.78 13.05 8.52
CA ALA A 16 4.92 12.03 9.09
C ALA A 16 4.96 10.76 8.22
N PRO A 17 4.92 9.56 8.81
CA PRO A 17 4.84 8.33 8.03
C PRO A 17 3.52 8.35 7.23
N ALA A 18 3.62 8.51 5.92
CA ALA A 18 2.48 8.37 5.02
C ALA A 18 2.13 6.88 4.93
N ARG A 19 0.90 6.52 5.31
CA ARG A 19 0.37 5.18 5.05
C ARG A 19 0.00 5.12 3.57
N ALA A 20 0.71 4.29 2.81
CA ALA A 20 0.32 4.00 1.44
C ALA A 20 -1.09 3.39 1.44
N ALA A 21 -1.90 3.75 0.43
CA ALA A 21 -3.19 3.10 0.23
C ALA A 21 -2.99 1.62 -0.11
N ASN A 22 -3.97 0.81 0.26
CA ASN A 22 -3.99 -0.60 -0.08
C ASN A 22 -4.12 -0.81 -1.60
N PRO A 23 -3.48 -1.83 -2.19
CA PRO A 23 -3.70 -2.19 -3.57
C PRO A 23 -5.17 -2.60 -3.81
N VAL A 24 -5.73 -2.21 -4.95
CA VAL A 24 -7.05 -2.63 -5.40
C VAL A 24 -6.93 -3.24 -6.79
N VAL A 25 -7.51 -4.42 -6.99
CA VAL A 25 -7.52 -5.14 -8.27
C VAL A 25 -8.95 -5.26 -8.77
N GLU A 26 -9.17 -4.99 -10.06
CA GLU A 26 -10.45 -5.23 -10.73
C GLU A 26 -10.43 -6.62 -11.38
N LEU A 27 -11.38 -7.47 -11.00
CA LEU A 27 -11.62 -8.76 -11.63
C LEU A 27 -12.83 -8.64 -12.56
N THR A 28 -12.59 -8.73 -13.86
CA THR A 28 -13.67 -8.76 -14.86
C THR A 28 -14.16 -10.18 -15.03
N THR A 29 -15.43 -10.44 -14.70
CA THR A 29 -16.05 -11.76 -14.82
C THR A 29 -17.28 -11.70 -15.71
N THR A 30 -17.83 -12.86 -16.09
CA THR A 30 -19.10 -12.94 -16.84
C THR A 30 -20.30 -12.42 -16.05
N ALA A 31 -20.20 -12.32 -14.73
CA ALA A 31 -21.22 -11.74 -13.86
C ALA A 31 -21.02 -10.24 -13.59
N GLY A 32 -19.98 -9.62 -14.16
CA GLY A 32 -19.61 -8.22 -13.97
C GLY A 32 -18.24 -8.04 -13.31
N THR A 33 -17.91 -6.78 -13.03
CA THR A 33 -16.62 -6.38 -12.43
C THR A 33 -16.69 -6.41 -10.91
N ILE A 34 -15.66 -7.00 -10.29
CA ILE A 34 -15.49 -7.06 -8.84
C ILE A 34 -14.21 -6.29 -8.48
N ALA A 35 -14.31 -5.33 -7.56
CA ALA A 35 -13.15 -4.66 -6.99
C ALA A 35 -12.68 -5.37 -5.72
N VAL A 36 -11.40 -5.73 -5.66
CA VAL A 36 -10.77 -6.47 -4.56
C VAL A 36 -9.68 -5.61 -3.92
N GLU A 37 -9.93 -5.12 -2.69
CA GLU A 37 -8.91 -4.44 -1.89
C GLU A 37 -8.06 -5.45 -1.12
N LEU A 38 -6.73 -5.29 -1.20
CA LEU A 38 -5.74 -6.19 -0.61
C LEU A 38 -5.08 -5.55 0.61
N TYR A 39 -4.74 -6.35 1.62
CA TYR A 39 -4.18 -5.88 2.89
C TYR A 39 -2.77 -6.46 3.14
N PRO A 40 -1.70 -5.84 2.60
CA PRO A 40 -0.32 -6.32 2.76
C PRO A 40 0.15 -6.33 4.22
N ASP A 41 -0.42 -5.48 5.07
CA ASP A 41 -0.10 -5.40 6.49
C ASP A 41 -0.57 -6.64 7.27
N LYS A 42 -1.59 -7.35 6.75
CA LYS A 42 -2.11 -8.58 7.34
C LYS A 42 -1.50 -9.84 6.74
N ALA A 43 -1.29 -9.85 5.42
CA ALA A 43 -0.88 -11.05 4.69
C ALA A 43 0.14 -10.73 3.57
N PRO A 44 1.36 -10.28 3.91
CA PRO A 44 2.29 -9.71 2.94
C PRO A 44 2.64 -10.68 1.81
N LYS A 45 2.99 -11.93 2.16
CA LYS A 45 3.40 -12.95 1.17
C LYS A 45 2.24 -13.38 0.26
N THR A 46 1.02 -13.44 0.79
CA THR A 46 -0.15 -13.84 0.03
C THR A 46 -0.55 -12.75 -0.96
N VAL A 47 -0.51 -11.49 -0.53
CA VAL A 47 -0.77 -10.35 -1.40
C VAL A 47 0.27 -10.26 -2.52
N GLU A 48 1.55 -10.41 -2.19
CA GLU A 48 2.64 -10.45 -3.18
C GLU A 48 2.43 -11.56 -4.23
N ASN A 49 2.13 -12.78 -3.79
CA ASN A 49 1.88 -13.90 -4.70
C ASN A 49 0.64 -13.69 -5.58
N PHE A 50 -0.46 -13.16 -5.01
CA PHE A 50 -1.67 -12.85 -5.77
C PHE A 50 -1.40 -11.80 -6.85
N LEU A 51 -0.71 -10.71 -6.49
CA LEU A 51 -0.35 -9.65 -7.45
C LEU A 51 0.55 -10.19 -8.56
N ALA A 52 1.51 -11.06 -8.26
CA ALA A 52 2.34 -11.69 -9.28
C ALA A 52 1.53 -12.54 -10.28
N TYR A 53 0.45 -13.19 -9.84
CA TYR A 53 -0.45 -13.93 -10.73
C TYR A 53 -1.32 -13.00 -11.57
N VAL A 54 -1.79 -11.89 -11.01
CA VAL A 54 -2.50 -10.84 -11.75
C VAL A 54 -1.59 -10.25 -12.83
N ASP A 55 -0.37 -9.86 -12.49
CA ASP A 55 0.60 -9.24 -13.41
C ASP A 55 1.04 -10.18 -14.54
N SER A 56 1.03 -11.49 -14.30
CA SER A 56 1.35 -12.50 -15.32
C SER A 56 0.17 -12.90 -16.20
N GLY A 57 -1.03 -12.36 -15.96
CA GLY A 57 -2.26 -12.73 -16.68
C GLY A 57 -2.74 -14.15 -16.36
N PHE A 58 -2.31 -14.74 -15.24
CA PHE A 58 -2.63 -16.13 -14.90
C PHE A 58 -4.14 -16.38 -14.76
N TYR A 59 -4.91 -15.36 -14.36
CA TYR A 59 -6.36 -15.44 -14.19
C TYR A 59 -7.16 -15.08 -15.44
N ASP A 60 -6.51 -14.75 -16.55
CA ASP A 60 -7.19 -14.41 -17.80
C ASP A 60 -7.67 -15.70 -18.49
N GLY A 61 -8.98 -15.98 -18.43
CA GLY A 61 -9.60 -17.20 -18.98
C GLY A 61 -11.10 -17.12 -19.20
#